data_AF-A0A846PHM3-F1
#
_entry.id   AF-A0A846PHM3-F1
#
_cell.length_a   1.000
_cell.length_b   1.000
_cell.length_c   1.000
_cell.angle_alpha   90.00
_cell.angle_beta   90.00
_cell.angle_gamma   90.00
#
_symmetry.space_group_name_H-M   'P 1'
#
loop_
_entity.id
_entity.type
_entity.pdbx_description
1 polymer ?
#
loop_
_entity_poly.entity_id
_entity_poly.type
_entity_poly.pdbx_seq_one_letter_code
_entity_poly.pdbx_strand_id
1 'polypeptide(L)'
;MDLEEYALDRCPVPDIGQLTQEQCNMINQLWEKIRNIEVPSLIEQLESNHPFRAELDDGVLRILVLGISNAEQRTSLANIFRRGAYTAIKALQRTMI
;
A
#
# COMPACT_ATOMS: atom_id res chain seq x y z
N MET A 1 13.38 -3.38 -21.43
CA MET A 1 12.50 -3.54 -20.27
C MET A 1 13.00 -2.56 -19.24
N ASP A 2 12.30 -1.45 -19.10
CA ASP A 2 12.64 -0.44 -18.12
C ASP A 2 12.39 -0.98 -16.71
N LEU A 3 13.06 -0.41 -15.71
CA LEU A 3 12.93 -0.85 -14.31
C LEU A 3 11.48 -0.82 -13.83
N GLU A 4 10.70 0.15 -14.32
CA GLU A 4 9.26 0.29 -14.06
C GLU A 4 8.47 -0.90 -14.62
N GLU A 5 8.77 -1.28 -15.85
CA GLU A 5 8.12 -2.40 -16.55
C GLU A 5 8.46 -3.73 -15.87
N TYR A 6 9.73 -3.94 -15.49
CA TYR A 6 10.17 -5.11 -14.73
C TYR A 6 9.52 -5.20 -13.33
N ALA A 7 9.36 -4.05 -12.66
CA ALA A 7 8.73 -4.00 -11.34
C ALA A 7 7.24 -4.30 -11.41
N LEU A 8 6.54 -3.81 -12.44
CA LEU A 8 5.12 -4.09 -12.66
C LEU A 8 4.88 -5.57 -12.99
N ASP A 9 5.69 -6.14 -13.89
CA ASP A 9 5.55 -7.53 -14.33
C ASP A 9 5.79 -8.55 -13.21
N ARG A 10 6.61 -8.17 -12.21
CA ARG A 10 6.95 -9.02 -11.07
C ARG A 10 6.29 -8.58 -9.76
N CYS A 11 5.42 -7.58 -9.79
CA CYS A 11 4.67 -7.19 -8.61
C CYS A 11 3.64 -8.31 -8.34
N PRO A 12 3.71 -8.99 -7.18
CA PRO A 12 2.69 -9.98 -6.84
C PRO A 12 1.35 -9.27 -6.66
N VAL A 13 0.49 -9.40 -7.67
CA VAL A 13 -0.88 -8.90 -7.61
C VAL A 13 -1.75 -9.98 -6.97
N PRO A 14 -2.54 -9.62 -5.96
CA PRO A 14 -3.47 -10.56 -5.34
C PRO A 14 -4.57 -10.99 -6.31
N ASP A 15 -4.96 -12.27 -6.24
CA ASP A 15 -6.03 -12.82 -7.04
C ASP A 15 -7.38 -12.27 -6.58
N ILE A 16 -7.91 -11.29 -7.33
CA ILE A 16 -9.19 -10.64 -7.04
C ILE A 16 -10.34 -11.66 -7.08
N GLY A 17 -10.21 -12.74 -7.86
CA GLY A 17 -11.21 -13.81 -7.94
C GLY A 17 -11.37 -14.62 -6.65
N GLN A 18 -10.41 -14.53 -5.73
CA GLN A 18 -10.45 -15.21 -4.42
C GLN A 18 -10.99 -14.33 -3.29
N LEU A 19 -11.35 -13.08 -3.59
CA LEU A 19 -11.89 -12.17 -2.59
C LEU A 19 -13.34 -12.52 -2.26
N THR A 20 -13.69 -12.48 -0.98
CA THR A 20 -15.07 -12.59 -0.54
C THR A 20 -15.85 -11.32 -0.91
N GLN A 21 -17.18 -11.41 -0.98
CA GLN A 21 -18.03 -10.25 -1.23
C GLN A 21 -17.80 -9.12 -0.20
N GLU A 22 -17.51 -9.48 1.05
CA GLU A 22 -17.20 -8.52 2.10
C GLU A 22 -15.89 -7.76 1.81
N GLN A 23 -14.85 -8.47 1.37
CA GLN A 23 -13.58 -7.86 0.97
C GLN A 23 -13.73 -6.97 -0.27
N CYS A 24 -14.53 -7.40 -1.26
CA CYS A 24 -14.86 -6.57 -2.43
C CYS A 24 -15.61 -5.29 -2.04
N ASN A 25 -16.57 -5.39 -1.11
CA ASN A 25 -17.29 -4.21 -0.61
C ASN A 25 -16.36 -3.27 0.16
N MET A 26 -15.42 -3.80 0.94
CA MET A 26 -14.39 -3.00 1.61
C MET A 26 -13.51 -2.25 0.62
N ILE A 27 -13.05 -2.91 -0.46
CA ILE A 27 -12.27 -2.26 -1.53
C ILE A 27 -13.07 -1.11 -2.15
N ASN A 28 -14.32 -1.36 -2.52
CA ASN A 28 -15.16 -0.34 -3.14
C ASN A 28 -15.39 0.85 -2.22
N GLN A 29 -15.62 0.62 -0.92
CA GLN A 29 -15.75 1.71 0.06
C GLN A 29 -14.45 2.49 0.21
N LEU A 30 -13.30 1.81 0.21
CA LEU A 30 -12.00 2.45 0.26
C LEU A 30 -11.78 3.31 -1.00
N TRP A 31 -12.07 2.77 -2.19
CA TRP A 31 -11.96 3.47 -3.45
C TRP A 31 -12.82 4.73 -3.52
N GLU A 32 -14.09 4.65 -3.10
CA GLU A 32 -15.01 5.79 -3.09
C GLU A 32 -14.56 6.91 -2.13
N LYS A 33 -13.92 6.55 -1.01
CA LYS A 33 -13.28 7.53 -0.13
C LYS A 33 -12.06 8.18 -0.79
N ILE A 34 -11.25 7.38 -1.46
CA ILE A 34 -9.94 7.79 -1.97
C ILE A 34 -10.04 8.62 -3.25
N ARG A 35 -10.94 8.26 -4.16
CA ARG A 35 -11.07 8.90 -5.49
C ARG A 35 -11.36 10.40 -5.46
N ASN A 36 -11.82 10.92 -4.32
CA ASN A 36 -12.20 12.31 -4.13
C ASN A 36 -11.18 13.11 -3.30
N ILE A 37 -10.10 12.47 -2.83
CA ILE A 37 -9.07 13.12 -2.03
C ILE A 37 -7.95 13.58 -2.94
N GLU A 38 -7.55 14.84 -2.82
CA GLU A 38 -6.31 15.32 -3.41
C GLU A 38 -5.13 14.71 -2.65
N VAL A 39 -4.48 13.73 -3.28
CA VAL A 39 -3.42 12.96 -2.65
C VAL A 39 -2.06 13.60 -2.94
N PRO A 40 -1.26 13.92 -1.91
CA PRO A 40 0.11 14.39 -2.10
C PRO A 40 0.98 13.29 -2.73
N SER A 41 2.18 13.63 -3.17
CA SER A 41 3.07 12.66 -3.82
C SER A 41 3.38 11.46 -2.90
N LEU A 42 3.70 10.31 -3.50
CA LEU A 42 4.02 9.08 -2.75
C LEU A 42 5.12 9.31 -1.69
N ILE A 43 6.11 10.13 -2.00
CA ILE A 43 7.20 10.45 -1.07
C ILE A 43 6.70 11.27 0.11
N GLU A 44 5.90 12.31 -0.15
CA GLU A 44 5.29 13.12 0.91
C GLU A 44 4.38 12.29 1.81
N GLN A 45 3.61 11.36 1.23
CA GLN A 45 2.79 10.41 2.01
C GLN A 45 3.63 9.54 2.94
N LEU A 46 4.77 9.04 2.46
CA LEU A 46 5.67 8.17 3.24
C LEU A 46 6.44 8.94 4.33
N GLU A 47 6.81 10.20 4.07
CA GLU A 47 7.50 11.09 5.03
C GLU A 47 6.58 11.58 6.14
N SER A 48 5.41 12.11 5.77
CA SER A 48 4.46 12.72 6.71
C SER A 48 3.60 11.72 7.48
N ASN A 49 3.70 10.43 7.15
CA ASN A 49 2.79 9.39 7.65
C ASN A 49 1.32 9.81 7.45
N HIS A 50 1.02 10.24 6.23
CA HIS A 50 -0.27 10.84 5.92
C HIS A 50 -1.41 9.88 6.34
N PRO A 51 -2.47 10.35 7.04
CA PRO A 51 -3.54 9.50 7.58
C PRO A 51 -4.15 8.56 6.53
N PHE A 52 -4.32 9.11 5.32
CA PHE A 52 -4.72 8.39 4.12
C PHE A 52 -3.92 7.10 3.84
N ARG A 53 -2.58 7.15 4.00
CA ARG A 53 -1.73 6.00 3.69
C ARG A 53 -1.91 4.89 4.72
N ALA A 54 -2.12 5.26 5.98
CA ALA A 54 -2.42 4.29 7.03
C ALA A 54 -3.74 3.56 6.77
N GLU A 55 -4.78 4.26 6.27
CA GLU A 55 -6.05 3.63 5.89
C GLU A 55 -5.89 2.69 4.69
N LEU A 56 -5.09 3.08 3.71
CA LEU A 56 -4.75 2.24 2.55
C LEU A 56 -4.00 0.98 2.96
N ASP A 57 -2.94 1.14 3.75
CA ASP A 57 -2.14 0.01 4.20
C ASP A 57 -2.96 -0.93 5.11
N ASP A 58 -3.85 -0.42 5.98
CA ASP A 58 -4.76 -1.29 6.76
C ASP A 58 -5.76 -2.02 5.85
N GLY A 59 -6.35 -1.34 4.87
CA GLY A 59 -7.24 -1.95 3.88
C GLY A 59 -6.55 -3.07 3.13
N VAL A 60 -5.38 -2.81 2.57
CA VAL A 60 -4.55 -3.78 1.87
C VAL A 60 -4.16 -4.94 2.79
N LEU A 61 -3.75 -4.69 4.04
CA LEU A 61 -3.39 -5.76 4.97
C LEU A 61 -4.60 -6.62 5.38
N ARG A 62 -5.79 -6.05 5.50
CA ARG A 62 -7.03 -6.79 5.74
C ARG A 62 -7.43 -7.69 4.58
N ILE A 63 -7.15 -7.25 3.35
CA ILE A 63 -7.55 -7.95 2.12
C ILE A 63 -6.47 -8.97 1.70
N LEU A 64 -5.19 -8.59 1.75
CA LEU A 64 -4.08 -9.33 1.12
C LEU A 64 -3.28 -10.20 2.08
N VAL A 65 -3.22 -9.83 3.36
CA VAL A 65 -2.36 -10.52 4.34
C VAL A 65 -3.21 -11.35 5.30
N LEU A 66 -3.49 -12.58 4.88
CA LEU A 66 -3.59 -13.75 5.75
C LEU A 66 -4.50 -13.65 6.99
N GLY A 67 -5.70 -13.05 6.88
CA GLY A 67 -6.68 -13.09 7.97
C GLY A 67 -6.16 -12.51 9.31
N ILE A 68 -5.18 -11.60 9.27
CA ILE A 68 -4.66 -10.94 10.47
C ILE A 68 -5.76 -10.02 11.02
N SER A 69 -6.55 -10.57 11.95
CA SER A 69 -7.69 -9.90 12.58
C SER A 69 -7.22 -8.93 13.67
N ASN A 70 -5.99 -9.07 14.17
CA ASN A 70 -5.41 -8.18 15.18
C ASN A 70 -4.94 -6.83 14.58
N ALA A 71 -5.55 -5.73 15.03
CA ALA A 71 -5.26 -4.37 14.59
C ALA A 71 -3.83 -3.87 14.93
N GLU A 72 -3.26 -4.28 16.07
CA GLU A 72 -1.90 -3.90 16.44
C GLU A 72 -0.86 -4.51 15.49
N GLN A 73 -1.06 -5.79 15.12
CA GLN A 73 -0.17 -6.47 14.17
C GLN A 73 -0.21 -5.80 12.79
N ARG A 74 -1.40 -5.41 12.31
CA ARG A 74 -1.55 -4.68 11.05
C ARG A 74 -0.86 -3.32 11.11
N THR A 75 -1.02 -2.58 12.22
CA THR A 75 -0.36 -1.28 12.42
C THR A 75 1.15 -1.42 12.43
N SER A 76 1.68 -2.46 13.07
CA SER A 76 3.12 -2.75 13.10
C SER A 76 3.66 -3.09 11.71
N LEU A 77 2.99 -3.97 10.98
CA LEU A 77 3.37 -4.36 9.61
C LEU A 77 3.32 -3.17 8.64
N ALA A 78 2.26 -2.35 8.69
CA ALA A 78 2.14 -1.14 7.88
C ALA A 78 3.31 -0.18 8.13
N ASN A 79 3.70 0.00 9.39
CA ASN A 79 4.86 0.82 9.74
C ASN A 79 6.19 0.28 9.21
N ILE A 80 6.37 -1.05 9.22
CA ILE A 80 7.56 -1.71 8.66
C ILE A 80 7.61 -1.51 7.15
N PHE A 81 6.50 -1.77 6.45
CA PHE A 81 6.40 -1.56 5.00
C PHE A 81 6.68 -0.11 4.61
N ARG A 82 6.09 0.85 5.32
CA ARG A 82 6.30 2.28 5.09
C ARG A 82 7.78 2.66 5.20
N ARG A 83 8.46 2.25 6.27
CA ARG A 83 9.89 2.55 6.50
C ARG A 83 10.78 1.90 5.44
N GLY A 84 10.48 0.66 5.07
CA GLY A 84 11.19 -0.08 4.02
C GLY A 84 11.06 0.61 2.66
N ALA A 85 9.82 0.91 2.25
CA ALA A 85 9.53 1.59 0.99
C ALA A 85 10.20 2.97 0.92
N TYR A 86 10.09 3.77 1.97
CA TYR A 86 10.73 5.07 2.04
C TYR A 86 12.26 4.99 1.91
N THR A 87 12.86 4.04 2.63
CA THR A 87 14.32 3.85 2.60
C THR A 87 14.79 3.38 1.22
N ALA A 88 14.06 2.47 0.59
CA ALA A 88 14.34 2.00 -0.77
C ALA A 88 14.26 3.13 -1.80
N ILE A 89 13.20 3.95 -1.75
CA ILE A 89 13.03 5.11 -2.64
C ILE A 89 14.18 6.11 -2.44
N LYS A 90 14.54 6.44 -1.19
CA LYS A 90 15.67 7.34 -0.92
C LYS A 90 17.02 6.76 -1.36
N ALA A 91 17.22 5.46 -1.25
CA ALA A 91 18.43 4.81 -1.75
C ALA A 91 18.52 4.91 -3.28
N LEU A 92 17.42 4.62 -3.99
CA LEU A 92 17.36 4.74 -5.46
C LEU A 92 17.63 6.17 -5.94
N GLN A 93 17.03 7.17 -5.29
CA GLN A 93 17.29 8.59 -5.60
C GLN A 93 18.76 8.99 -5.41
N ARG A 94 19.48 8.38 -4.46
CA ARG A 94 20.89 8.64 -4.22
C ARG A 94 21.81 7.93 -5.22
N THR A 95 21.37 6.81 -5.79
CA THR A 95 22.14 6.00 -6.74
C THR A 95 21.90 6.37 -8.20
N MET A 96 20.84 7.14 -8.51
CA MET A 96 20.58 7.67 -9.86
C MET A 96 21.33 9.00 -10.14
N ILE A 97 22.49 9.20 -9.49
CA ILE A 97 23.46 10.27 -9.79
C ILE A 97 24.57 9.68 -10.65
#